data_AF-X1Q729-F1
#
_entry.id   AF-X1Q729-F1
#
_cell.length_a   1.000
_cell.length_b   1.000
_cell.length_c   1.000
_cell.angle_alpha   90.00
_cell.angle_beta   90.00
_cell.angle_gamma   90.00
#
_symmetry.space_group_name_H-M   'P 1'
#
loop_
_entity.id
_entity.type
_entity.pdbx_description
1 polymer ?
#
loop_
_entity_poly.entity_id
_entity_poly.type
_entity_poly.pdbx_seq_one_letter_code
_entity_poly.pdbx_strand_id
1 'polypeptide(L)'
;PLPSGADSVVRFEDTDEASPKGPPAQIGIFYEAEAGLNIRRAGESIARGSIVLTKGVVIRPSAVGVLASLGRSTAMVIRRPVVAILATGDELVDINQPLPLGKIYDSNT
;
A
#
# COMPACT_ATOMS: atom_id res chain seq x y z
N PRO A 1 3.28 -16.44 -15.44
CA PRO A 1 2.07 -17.30 -15.53
C PRO A 1 2.53 -18.77 -15.56
N LEU A 2 1.72 -19.68 -15.02
CA LEU A 2 2.07 -21.10 -15.01
C LEU A 2 1.91 -21.70 -16.42
N PRO A 3 2.82 -22.59 -16.89
CA PRO A 3 2.65 -23.29 -18.16
C PRO A 3 1.37 -24.12 -18.21
N SER A 4 0.84 -24.34 -19.41
CA SER A 4 -0.34 -25.18 -19.61
C SER A 4 -0.08 -26.60 -19.12
N GLY A 5 -0.99 -27.13 -18.29
CA GLY A 5 -0.93 -28.49 -17.76
C GLY A 5 -0.08 -28.66 -16.49
N ALA A 6 0.68 -27.64 -16.07
CA ALA A 6 1.34 -27.67 -14.77
C ALA A 6 0.33 -27.37 -13.65
N ASP A 7 0.44 -28.10 -12.54
CA ASP A 7 -0.45 -28.03 -11.39
C ASP A 7 0.27 -27.80 -10.05
N SER A 8 1.61 -27.78 -10.06
CA SER A 8 2.47 -27.46 -8.92
C SER A 8 3.80 -26.81 -9.34
N VAL A 9 4.46 -26.12 -8.39
CA VAL A 9 5.80 -25.54 -8.56
C VAL A 9 6.70 -26.04 -7.44
N VAL A 10 7.80 -26.70 -7.79
CA VAL A 10 8.86 -27.10 -6.86
C VAL A 10 9.92 -26.01 -6.83
N ARG A 11 10.42 -25.67 -5.64
CA ARG A 11 11.49 -24.67 -5.49
C ARG A 11 12.81 -25.26 -5.95
N PHE A 12 13.70 -24.40 -6.44
CA PHE A 12 15.00 -24.81 -6.94
C PHE A 12 15.85 -25.53 -5.87
N GLU A 13 15.77 -25.07 -4.62
CA GLU A 13 16.52 -25.63 -3.50
C GLU A 13 16.12 -27.07 -3.15
N ASP A 14 14.96 -27.53 -3.65
CA ASP A 14 14.44 -28.86 -3.43
C ASP A 14 14.62 -29.79 -4.66
N THR A 15 15.54 -29.44 -5.57
CA THR A 15 15.93 -30.24 -6.73
C THR A 15 17.43 -30.55 -6.75
N ASP A 16 17.85 -31.49 -7.59
CA ASP A 16 19.25 -31.90 -7.76
C ASP A 16 20.07 -31.04 -8.73
N GLU A 17 19.53 -29.88 -9.16
CA GLU A 17 20.19 -29.03 -10.13
C GLU A 17 21.43 -28.33 -9.54
N ALA A 18 22.62 -28.84 -9.87
CA ALA A 18 23.87 -28.42 -9.27
C ALA A 18 24.57 -27.19 -9.92
N SER A 19 24.16 -26.73 -11.12
CA SER A 19 24.83 -25.61 -11.80
C SER A 19 24.02 -24.94 -12.93
N PRO A 20 24.06 -23.60 -13.08
CA PRO A 20 23.30 -22.88 -14.10
C PRO A 20 23.99 -22.87 -15.49
N LYS A 21 24.54 -24.01 -15.95
CA LYS A 21 25.16 -24.14 -17.29
C LYS A 21 24.16 -24.55 -18.36
N GLY A 22 22.99 -23.91 -18.36
CA GLY A 22 21.88 -24.20 -19.26
C GLY A 22 20.90 -25.23 -18.69
N PRO A 23 19.67 -25.30 -19.25
CA PRO A 23 18.63 -26.15 -18.71
C PRO A 23 19.01 -27.63 -18.86
N PRO A 24 18.98 -28.43 -17.77
CA PRO A 24 19.24 -29.86 -17.86
C PRO A 24 18.11 -30.57 -18.62
N ALA A 25 18.41 -31.74 -19.20
CA ALA A 25 17.39 -32.54 -19.88
C ALA A 25 16.34 -33.13 -18.91
N GLN A 26 16.73 -33.35 -17.65
CA GLN A 26 15.91 -33.89 -16.58
C GLN A 26 16.36 -33.30 -15.24
N ILE A 27 15.45 -33.25 -14.27
CA ILE A 27 15.68 -32.75 -12.91
C ILE A 27 15.08 -33.76 -11.93
N GLY A 28 15.85 -34.13 -10.91
CA GLY A 28 15.37 -34.88 -9.76
C GLY A 28 14.67 -33.97 -8.75
N ILE A 29 13.52 -34.42 -8.25
CA ILE A 29 12.78 -33.74 -7.19
C ILE A 29 12.89 -34.59 -5.92
N PHE A 30 13.29 -33.98 -4.81
CA PHE A 30 13.60 -34.71 -3.57
C PHE A 30 12.37 -35.17 -2.76
N TYR A 31 11.17 -34.76 -3.16
CA TYR A 31 9.92 -35.08 -2.47
C TYR A 31 8.73 -35.14 -3.44
N GLU A 32 7.61 -35.69 -2.98
CA GLU A 32 6.37 -35.70 -3.75
C GLU A 32 5.67 -34.33 -3.68
N ALA A 33 5.47 -33.68 -4.83
CA ALA A 33 4.78 -32.40 -4.89
C ALA A 33 3.26 -32.59 -4.90
N GLU A 34 2.59 -32.14 -3.84
CA GLU A 34 1.11 -32.10 -3.80
C GLU A 34 0.55 -31.11 -4.83
N ALA A 35 -0.66 -31.38 -5.33
CA ALA A 35 -1.34 -30.49 -6.27
C ALA A 35 -1.58 -29.08 -5.68
N GLY A 36 -1.21 -28.03 -6.43
CA GLY A 36 -1.33 -26.64 -6.02
C GLY A 36 -0.13 -26.10 -5.23
N LEU A 37 0.89 -26.93 -5.00
CA LEU A 37 2.07 -26.53 -4.24
C LEU A 37 2.76 -25.31 -4.86
N ASN A 38 3.01 -24.29 -4.04
CA ASN A 38 3.64 -23.01 -4.42
C ASN A 38 2.96 -22.26 -5.59
N ILE A 39 1.69 -22.55 -5.89
CA ILE A 39 0.93 -21.80 -6.88
C ILE A 39 0.15 -20.70 -6.20
N ARG A 40 0.39 -19.46 -6.65
CA ARG A 40 -0.48 -18.32 -6.36
C ARG A 40 -1.62 -18.25 -7.38
N ARG A 41 -2.86 -18.39 -6.94
CA ARG A 41 -4.03 -18.37 -7.82
C ARG A 41 -4.40 -16.93 -8.19
N ALA A 42 -4.92 -16.76 -9.41
CA ALA A 42 -5.43 -15.47 -9.84
C ALA A 42 -6.55 -14.99 -8.91
N GLY A 43 -6.40 -13.79 -8.36
CA GLY A 43 -7.37 -13.20 -7.44
C GLY A 43 -7.33 -13.75 -6.00
N GLU A 44 -6.33 -14.54 -5.62
CA GLU A 44 -6.24 -15.09 -4.26
C GLU A 44 -6.14 -14.02 -3.16
N SER A 45 -5.48 -12.89 -3.46
CA SER A 45 -5.40 -11.76 -2.52
C SER A 45 -6.62 -10.86 -2.62
N ILE A 46 -7.00 -10.46 -3.83
CA ILE A 46 -8.14 -9.58 -4.10
C ILE A 46 -8.81 -10.09 -5.38
N ALA A 47 -10.01 -10.64 -5.21
CA ALA A 47 -10.83 -11.06 -6.32
C ALA A 47 -11.37 -9.85 -7.10
N ARG A 48 -11.64 -10.06 -8.39
CA ARG A 48 -12.31 -9.05 -9.22
C ARG A 48 -13.68 -8.75 -8.62
N GLY A 49 -13.99 -7.45 -8.46
CA GLY A 49 -15.26 -6.99 -7.91
C GLY A 49 -15.27 -6.81 -6.39
N SER A 50 -14.22 -7.22 -5.69
CA SER A 50 -14.10 -6.98 -4.25
C SER A 50 -13.98 -5.49 -3.92
N ILE A 51 -14.62 -5.06 -2.84
CA ILE A 51 -14.45 -3.71 -2.28
C ILE A 51 -13.13 -3.69 -1.51
N VAL A 52 -12.19 -2.85 -1.97
CA VAL A 52 -10.86 -2.71 -1.35
C VAL A 52 -10.77 -1.53 -0.37
N LEU A 53 -11.62 -0.52 -0.57
CA LEU A 53 -11.75 0.65 0.31
C LEU A 53 -13.22 1.08 0.34
N THR A 54 -13.71 1.42 1.53
CA THR A 54 -15.06 1.94 1.72
C THR A 54 -15.05 3.48 1.73
N LYS A 55 -16.18 4.10 1.35
CA LYS A 55 -16.33 5.55 1.41
C LYS A 55 -16.13 6.05 2.84
N GLY A 56 -15.37 7.13 2.99
CA GLY A 56 -15.10 7.77 4.29
C GLY A 56 -13.85 7.23 5.00
N VAL A 57 -13.19 6.19 4.46
CA VAL A 57 -11.91 5.73 5.01
C VAL A 57 -10.82 6.79 4.79
N VAL A 58 -10.03 7.05 5.83
CA VAL A 58 -8.86 7.91 5.73
C VAL A 58 -7.76 7.16 4.97
N ILE A 59 -7.27 7.75 3.89
CA ILE A 59 -6.18 7.16 3.10
C ILE A 59 -4.87 7.26 3.90
N ARG A 60 -4.38 6.10 4.36
CA ARG A 60 -3.07 5.90 5.00
C ARG A 60 -2.10 5.24 4.02
N PRO A 61 -0.78 5.15 4.30
CA PRO A 61 0.19 4.54 3.40
C PRO A 61 -0.17 3.13 2.91
N SER A 62 -0.79 2.31 3.75
CA SER A 62 -1.28 0.98 3.37
C SER A 62 -2.34 1.02 2.25
N ALA A 63 -3.30 1.95 2.34
CA ALA A 63 -4.32 2.14 1.31
C ALA A 63 -3.71 2.62 -0.02
N VAL A 64 -2.67 3.46 0.05
CA VAL A 64 -1.91 3.88 -1.14
C VAL A 64 -1.25 2.68 -1.82
N GLY A 65 -0.61 1.81 -1.04
CA GLY A 65 0.01 0.57 -1.55
C GLY A 65 -0.99 -0.36 -2.25
N VAL A 66 -2.18 -0.53 -1.67
CA VAL A 66 -3.27 -1.33 -2.26
C VAL A 66 -3.78 -0.69 -3.56
N LEU A 67 -3.99 0.63 -3.60
CA LEU A 67 -4.41 1.31 -4.82
C LEU A 67 -3.37 1.16 -5.94
N ALA A 68 -2.09 1.34 -5.60
CA ALA A 68 -0.98 1.19 -6.54
C ALA A 68 -0.87 -0.25 -7.09
N SER A 69 -0.98 -1.27 -6.25
CA SER A 69 -0.93 -2.68 -6.69
C SER A 69 -2.10 -3.06 -7.61
N LEU A 70 -3.21 -2.32 -7.52
CA LEU A 70 -4.39 -2.45 -8.40
C LEU A 70 -4.30 -1.56 -9.65
N GLY A 71 -3.17 -0.88 -9.89
CA GLY A 71 -2.97 -0.01 -11.04
C GLY A 71 -3.75 1.30 -10.99
N ARG A 72 -4.10 1.79 -9.78
CA ARG A 72 -4.84 3.05 -9.59
C ARG A 72 -3.89 4.17 -9.15
N SER A 73 -3.63 5.12 -10.04
CA SER A 73 -2.78 6.29 -9.78
C SER A 73 -3.51 7.46 -9.13
N THR A 74 -4.85 7.48 -9.18
CA THR A 74 -5.69 8.52 -8.58
C THR A 74 -6.89 7.89 -7.88
N ALA A 75 -7.45 8.61 -6.91
CA ALA A 75 -8.65 8.21 -6.18
C ALA A 75 -9.57 9.41 -5.94
N MET A 76 -10.87 9.17 -6.00
CA MET A 76 -11.87 10.17 -5.61
C MET A 76 -11.84 10.35 -4.10
N VAL A 77 -11.67 11.58 -3.64
CA VAL A 77 -11.62 11.94 -2.22
C VAL A 77 -12.60 13.06 -1.90
N ILE A 78 -12.97 13.15 -0.62
CA ILE A 78 -13.73 14.28 -0.12
C ILE A 78 -12.79 15.49 -0.09
N ARG A 79 -13.23 16.62 -0.66
CA ARG A 79 -12.47 17.88 -0.63
C ARG A 79 -12.17 18.27 0.81
N ARG A 80 -10.94 18.73 1.09
CA ARG A 80 -10.60 19.26 2.41
C ARG A 80 -11.56 20.42 2.78
N PRO A 81 -12.21 20.38 3.95
CA PRO A 81 -12.99 21.51 4.44
C PRO A 81 -12.12 22.77 4.50
N VAL A 82 -12.71 23.91 4.17
CA VAL A 82 -12.06 25.23 4.31
C VAL A 82 -12.68 25.88 5.53
N VAL A 83 -11.85 26.23 6.49
CA VAL A 83 -12.26 26.79 7.78
C VAL A 83 -11.53 28.12 7.94
N ALA A 84 -12.28 29.19 8.18
CA ALA A 84 -11.74 30.49 8.56
C ALA A 84 -11.73 30.59 10.09
N ILE A 85 -10.63 31.08 10.66
CA ILE A 85 -10.46 31.31 12.10
C ILE A 85 -10.11 32.78 12.27
N LEU A 86 -10.77 33.45 13.22
CA LEU A 86 -10.54 34.84 13.56
C LEU A 86 -10.45 34.96 15.07
N ALA A 87 -9.32 35.45 15.56
CA ALA A 87 -9.22 35.90 16.94
C ALA A 87 -9.57 37.39 17.02
N THR A 88 -10.31 37.76 18.06
CA THR A 88 -10.69 39.14 18.34
C THR A 88 -10.39 39.44 19.79
N GLY A 89 -9.76 40.58 20.04
CA GLY A 89 -9.42 41.03 21.37
C GLY A 89 -8.46 42.19 21.24
N ASP A 90 -8.75 43.29 21.93
CA ASP A 90 -7.86 44.45 21.92
C ASP A 90 -6.52 44.09 22.57
N GLU A 91 -6.45 43.07 23.40
CA GLU A 91 -5.23 42.56 24.03
C GLU A 91 -4.31 41.81 23.06
N LEU A 92 -4.80 41.33 21.92
CA LEU A 92 -4.07 40.42 21.03
C LEU A 92 -3.12 41.18 20.09
N VAL A 93 -1.92 40.62 19.88
CA VAL A 93 -0.95 41.06 18.86
C VAL A 93 -0.34 39.86 18.12
N ASP A 94 0.10 40.08 16.87
CA ASP A 94 0.74 39.06 16.03
C ASP A 94 2.13 38.67 16.58
N ILE A 95 2.54 37.41 16.40
CA ILE A 95 3.82 36.87 16.91
C ILE A 95 5.06 37.58 16.34
N ASN A 96 4.94 38.22 15.17
CA ASN A 96 6.02 38.96 14.54
C ASN A 96 6.03 40.45 14.93
N GLN A 97 5.06 40.91 15.73
CA GLN A 97 5.01 42.28 16.22
C GLN A 97 5.69 42.40 17.59
N PRO A 98 6.33 43.54 17.92
CA PRO A 98 6.83 43.78 19.27
C PRO A 98 5.68 43.76 20.27
N LEU A 99 5.81 43.03 21.38
CA LEU A 99 4.78 42.92 22.42
C LEU A 99 4.65 44.23 23.23
N PRO A 100 3.57 45.01 23.05
CA PRO A 100 3.36 46.21 23.85
C PRO A 100 2.94 45.86 25.28
N LEU A 101 3.13 46.78 26.22
CA LEU A 101 2.71 46.60 27.61
C LEU A 101 1.19 46.37 27.67
N GLY A 102 0.77 45.32 28.39
CA GLY A 102 -0.65 44.98 28.56
C GLY A 102 -1.29 44.23 27.39
N LYS A 103 -0.50 43.85 26.38
CA LYS A 103 -0.93 42.97 25.29
C LYS A 103 -0.38 41.55 25.51
N ILE A 104 -0.97 40.59 24.81
CA ILE A 104 -0.53 39.20 24.72
C ILE A 104 -0.46 38.77 23.25
N TYR A 105 0.40 37.81 22.94
CA TYR A 105 0.42 37.25 21.59
C TYR A 105 -0.80 36.39 21.33
N ASP A 106 -1.30 36.44 20.10
CA ASP A 106 -2.28 35.49 19.63
C ASP A 106 -1.68 34.08 19.55
N SER A 107 -2.44 33.10 20.04
CA SER A 107 -2.08 31.68 20.05
C SER A 107 -3.15 30.79 19.41
N ASN A 108 -4.25 31.38 18.96
CA ASN A 108 -5.41 30.67 18.43
C ASN A 108 -5.60 30.88 16.92
N THR A 109 -4.98 31.92 16.34
CA THR A 109 -4.81 32.08 14.89
C THR A 109 -3.35 32.17 14.48
#